data_AF-A0A369ML89-F1
#
_entry.id   AF-A0A369ML89-F1
#
_cell.length_a   1.000
_cell.length_b   1.000
_cell.length_c   1.000
_cell.angle_alpha   90.00
_cell.angle_beta   90.00
_cell.angle_gamma   90.00
#
_symmetry.space_group_name_H-M   'P 1'
#
loop_
_entity.id
_entity.type
_entity.pdbx_description
1 polymer ?
#
loop_
_entity_poly.entity_id
_entity_poly.type
_entity_poly.pdbx_seq_one_letter_code
_entity_poly.pdbx_strand_id
1 'polypeptide(L)'
;MEHSPYETSKSRKGAAFEMWGVKEVVTAVLFSALMIVVMFVVGSVTMLGVDFSMLFMAATYVLVVAPLYMLMVMRVNRFGVTAFYACVMALVYLMFGNLWYMLPFYLVGGLAIDALFLRTAAQRAKPNRIVAAWATFSALYSLSSIIPILVNLQGYLQELAEVRMMGEEYVNAYLKYYGNAEWIVFIVALTAFAGFLGALVGKRLMRKHFLKAGVI
;
A
#
# COMPACT_ATOMS: atom_id res chain seq x y z
N MET A 1 48.47 -9.14 -30.97
CA MET A 1 48.87 -9.48 -29.58
C MET A 1 48.88 -8.17 -28.82
N GLU A 2 48.06 -7.88 -27.82
CA GLU A 2 46.97 -8.59 -27.17
C GLU A 2 46.28 -7.48 -26.36
N HIS A 3 44.98 -7.25 -26.58
CA HIS A 3 44.19 -6.55 -25.59
C HIS A 3 44.17 -7.45 -24.35
N SER A 4 44.65 -6.96 -23.20
CA SER A 4 44.44 -7.61 -21.92
C SER A 4 43.22 -6.95 -21.25
N PRO A 5 42.08 -7.65 -21.17
CA PRO A 5 40.98 -7.33 -20.27
C PRO A 5 41.34 -7.87 -18.87
N TYR A 6 40.60 -7.45 -17.85
CA TYR A 6 40.69 -7.89 -16.44
C TYR A 6 41.69 -7.12 -15.56
N GLU A 7 41.14 -6.16 -14.80
CA GLU A 7 41.05 -6.21 -13.32
C GLU A 7 40.38 -4.90 -12.85
N THR A 8 39.05 -4.83 -12.81
CA THR A 8 38.13 -5.23 -11.73
C THR A 8 38.29 -4.52 -10.38
N SER A 9 37.14 -4.01 -9.92
CA SER A 9 36.73 -3.90 -8.52
C SER A 9 37.29 -2.72 -7.69
N LYS A 10 36.59 -1.58 -7.74
CA LYS A 10 36.31 -0.76 -6.54
C LYS A 10 35.39 0.42 -6.83
N SER A 11 34.09 0.16 -6.91
CA SER A 11 33.05 1.04 -6.34
C SER A 11 31.67 0.39 -6.48
N ARG A 12 31.45 -0.72 -5.76
CA ARG A 12 30.09 -1.19 -5.45
C ARG A 12 29.78 -0.82 -4.00
N LYS A 13 30.03 0.45 -3.65
CA LYS A 13 29.57 1.02 -2.38
C LYS A 13 28.13 1.44 -2.60
N GLY A 14 27.22 0.79 -1.89
CA GLY A 14 25.78 0.98 -2.00
C GLY A 14 25.40 2.44 -1.83
N ALA A 15 25.01 3.08 -2.94
CA ALA A 15 24.30 4.34 -2.86
C ALA A 15 22.90 4.03 -2.32
N ALA A 16 22.55 4.60 -1.16
CA ALA A 16 21.18 4.53 -0.65
C ALA A 16 20.17 5.14 -1.65
N PHE A 17 20.66 6.06 -2.51
CA PHE A 17 19.92 6.75 -3.54
C PHE A 17 20.55 6.45 -4.89
N GLU A 18 19.98 5.47 -5.57
CA GLU A 18 20.40 5.04 -6.88
C GLU A 18 19.24 5.39 -7.82
N MET A 19 19.51 6.21 -8.85
CA MET A 19 18.46 6.84 -9.67
C MET A 19 17.59 5.78 -10.37
N TRP A 20 16.31 6.07 -10.56
CA TRP A 20 15.39 5.12 -11.20
C TRP A 20 15.67 5.04 -12.70
N GLY A 21 15.89 3.83 -13.21
CA GLY A 21 15.91 3.57 -14.63
C GLY A 21 14.49 3.40 -15.19
N VAL A 22 14.37 3.45 -16.51
CA VAL A 22 13.09 3.28 -17.22
C VAL A 22 12.42 1.95 -16.84
N LYS A 23 13.19 0.87 -16.73
CA LYS A 23 12.69 -0.45 -16.34
C LYS A 23 12.05 -0.42 -14.96
N GLU A 24 12.69 0.22 -13.98
CA GLU A 24 12.18 0.33 -12.62
C GLU A 24 10.91 1.19 -12.55
N VAL A 25 10.87 2.31 -13.27
CA VAL A 25 9.67 3.17 -13.37
C VAL A 25 8.51 2.38 -13.97
N VAL A 26 8.71 1.75 -15.14
CA VAL A 26 7.67 0.96 -15.81
C VAL A 26 7.19 -0.17 -14.91
N THR A 27 8.11 -0.86 -14.22
CA THR A 27 7.76 -1.94 -13.29
C THR A 27 6.90 -1.41 -12.13
N ALA A 28 7.28 -0.29 -11.52
CA ALA A 28 6.53 0.30 -10.41
C ALA A 28 5.14 0.77 -10.86
N VAL A 29 5.02 1.38 -12.04
CA VAL A 29 3.74 1.80 -12.63
C VAL A 29 2.83 0.59 -12.86
N LEU A 30 3.34 -0.47 -13.51
CA LEU A 30 2.56 -1.68 -13.79
C LEU A 30 2.07 -2.37 -12.51
N PHE A 31 2.94 -2.50 -11.51
CA PHE A 31 2.54 -3.09 -10.23
C PHE A 31 1.54 -2.19 -9.48
N SER A 32 1.75 -0.86 -9.47
CA SER A 32 0.81 0.07 -8.83
C SER A 32 -0.56 0.01 -9.50
N ALA A 33 -0.61 0.01 -10.83
CA ALA A 33 -1.84 -0.15 -11.60
C ALA A 33 -2.54 -1.48 -11.28
N LEU A 34 -1.80 -2.59 -11.23
CA LEU A 34 -2.35 -3.90 -10.86
C LEU A 34 -2.94 -3.89 -9.44
N MET A 35 -2.25 -3.28 -8.47
CA MET A 35 -2.75 -3.16 -7.10
C MET A 35 -4.00 -2.28 -7.01
N ILE A 36 -4.10 -1.23 -7.83
CA ILE A 36 -5.31 -0.40 -7.96
C ILE A 36 -6.46 -1.22 -8.57
N VAL A 37 -6.21 -2.01 -9.62
CA VAL A 37 -7.23 -2.90 -10.19
C VAL A 37 -7.76 -3.87 -9.13
N VAL A 38 -6.85 -4.47 -8.34
CA VAL A 38 -7.24 -5.32 -7.20
C VAL A 38 -8.07 -4.55 -6.18
N MET A 39 -7.75 -3.28 -5.90
CA MET A 39 -8.55 -2.42 -5.03
C MET A 39 -9.99 -2.31 -5.51
N PHE A 40 -10.20 -2.02 -6.80
CA PHE A 40 -11.53 -1.91 -7.37
C PHE A 40 -12.28 -3.23 -7.36
N VAL A 41 -11.61 -4.34 -7.69
CA VAL A 41 -12.23 -5.68 -7.64
C VAL A 41 -12.68 -6.02 -6.22
N VAL A 42 -11.80 -5.82 -5.22
CA VAL A 42 -12.15 -6.06 -3.81
C VAL A 42 -13.26 -5.11 -3.35
N GLY A 43 -13.20 -3.83 -3.73
CA GLY A 43 -14.24 -2.84 -3.44
C GLY A 43 -15.60 -3.27 -4.00
N SER A 44 -15.68 -3.65 -5.27
CA SER A 44 -16.92 -4.11 -5.90
C SER A 44 -17.49 -5.37 -5.27
N VAL A 45 -16.64 -6.35 -4.93
CA VAL A 45 -17.08 -7.60 -4.28
C VAL A 45 -17.58 -7.34 -2.87
N THR A 46 -16.90 -6.47 -2.12
CA THR A 46 -17.29 -6.17 -0.73
C THR A 46 -18.54 -5.31 -0.65
N MET A 47 -18.82 -4.47 -1.65
CA MET A 47 -20.04 -3.67 -1.76
C MET A 47 -21.32 -4.47 -1.99
N LEU A 48 -21.25 -5.80 -2.21
CA LEU A 48 -22.43 -6.67 -2.22
C LEU A 48 -23.18 -6.68 -0.89
N GLY A 49 -22.53 -6.26 0.21
CA GLY A 49 -23.19 -5.97 1.48
C GLY A 49 -22.55 -4.75 2.12
N VAL A 50 -23.33 -3.70 2.37
CA VAL A 50 -22.82 -2.42 2.89
C VAL A 50 -22.09 -2.60 4.22
N ASP A 51 -22.69 -3.35 5.17
CA ASP A 51 -22.05 -3.69 6.46
C ASP A 51 -20.72 -4.44 6.26
N PHE A 52 -20.70 -5.39 5.32
CA PHE A 52 -19.51 -6.19 5.02
C PHE A 52 -18.38 -5.31 4.45
N SER A 53 -18.72 -4.39 3.54
CA SER A 53 -17.75 -3.43 3.01
C SER A 53 -17.18 -2.52 4.08
N MET A 54 -18.00 -2.01 4.99
CA MET A 54 -17.53 -1.10 6.05
C MET A 54 -16.48 -1.76 6.95
N LEU A 55 -16.66 -3.05 7.23
CA LEU A 55 -15.81 -3.81 8.15
C LEU A 55 -14.61 -4.47 7.47
N PHE A 56 -14.80 -5.09 6.30
CA PHE A 56 -13.85 -6.04 5.72
C PHE A 56 -13.14 -5.55 4.46
N MET A 57 -13.58 -4.45 3.83
CA MET A 57 -12.98 -3.98 2.58
C MET A 57 -11.48 -3.67 2.74
N ALA A 58 -11.12 -2.86 3.75
CA ALA A 58 -9.73 -2.52 4.06
C ALA A 58 -8.89 -3.76 4.38
N ALA A 59 -9.40 -4.65 5.24
CA ALA A 59 -8.71 -5.87 5.65
C ALA A 59 -8.46 -6.82 4.46
N THR A 60 -9.47 -7.03 3.62
CA THR A 60 -9.38 -7.90 2.45
C THR A 60 -8.41 -7.32 1.42
N TYR A 61 -8.50 -6.01 1.17
CA TYR A 61 -7.62 -5.32 0.23
C TYR A 61 -6.15 -5.49 0.61
N VAL A 62 -5.81 -5.14 1.85
CA VAL A 62 -4.44 -5.18 2.34
C VAL A 62 -3.89 -6.62 2.36
N LEU A 63 -4.74 -7.62 2.60
CA LEU A 63 -4.36 -9.02 2.56
C LEU A 63 -4.02 -9.48 1.13
N VAL A 64 -4.87 -9.16 0.15
CA VAL A 64 -4.71 -9.60 -1.25
C VAL A 64 -3.55 -8.86 -1.95
N VAL A 65 -3.32 -7.58 -1.60
CA VAL A 65 -2.26 -6.78 -2.23
C VAL A 65 -0.86 -7.08 -1.67
N ALA A 66 -0.75 -7.64 -0.46
CA ALA A 66 0.53 -7.90 0.20
C ALA A 66 1.57 -8.63 -0.69
N PRO A 67 1.23 -9.72 -1.42
CA PRO A 67 2.20 -10.39 -2.29
C PRO A 67 2.63 -9.54 -3.50
N LEU A 68 1.71 -8.75 -4.06
CA LEU A 68 2.01 -7.85 -5.18
C LEU A 68 2.96 -6.74 -4.74
N TYR A 69 2.72 -6.16 -3.56
CA TYR A 69 3.61 -5.18 -2.96
C TYR A 69 5.02 -5.74 -2.74
N MET A 70 5.12 -6.97 -2.23
CA MET A 70 6.42 -7.63 -2.07
C MET A 70 7.16 -7.76 -3.40
N LEU A 71 6.49 -8.25 -4.44
CA LEU A 71 7.06 -8.39 -5.77
C LEU A 71 7.52 -7.04 -6.33
N MET A 72 6.72 -5.99 -6.17
CA MET A 72 7.09 -4.65 -6.59
C MET A 72 8.38 -4.18 -5.91
N VAL A 73 8.47 -4.28 -4.58
CA VAL A 73 9.66 -3.83 -3.83
C VAL A 73 10.92 -4.60 -4.27
N MET A 74 10.82 -5.92 -4.47
CA MET A 74 11.95 -6.74 -4.91
C MET A 74 12.36 -6.46 -6.35
N ARG A 75 11.40 -6.23 -7.25
CA ARG A 75 11.68 -6.02 -8.68
C ARG A 75 12.15 -4.61 -9.00
N VAL A 76 11.60 -3.61 -8.33
CA VAL A 76 12.04 -2.21 -8.46
C VAL A 76 13.38 -2.03 -7.75
N ASN A 77 13.52 -2.55 -6.52
CA ASN A 77 14.75 -2.46 -5.71
C ASN A 77 15.37 -1.05 -5.62
N ARG A 78 14.54 0.00 -5.70
CA ARG A 78 14.93 1.41 -5.52
C ARG A 78 14.33 1.98 -4.25
N PHE A 79 14.98 3.01 -3.71
CA PHE A 79 14.40 3.85 -2.66
C PHE A 79 13.24 4.67 -3.23
N GLY A 80 12.19 4.87 -2.42
CA GLY A 80 11.00 5.63 -2.84
C GLY A 80 9.93 4.79 -3.52
N VAL A 81 10.07 3.45 -3.53
CA VAL A 81 9.10 2.56 -4.20
C VAL A 81 7.75 2.56 -3.48
N THR A 82 7.76 2.62 -2.15
CA THR A 82 6.54 2.72 -1.35
C THR A 82 5.95 4.11 -1.49
N ALA A 83 6.77 5.17 -1.44
CA ALA A 83 6.33 6.54 -1.65
C ALA A 83 5.67 6.74 -3.02
N PHE A 84 6.27 6.19 -4.08
CA PHE A 84 5.70 6.24 -5.43
C PHE A 84 4.31 5.62 -5.47
N TYR A 85 4.16 4.39 -4.96
CA TYR A 85 2.87 3.71 -4.91
C TYR A 85 1.86 4.46 -4.02
N ALA A 86 2.29 4.98 -2.87
CA ALA A 86 1.45 5.74 -1.96
C ALA A 86 0.92 7.04 -2.63
N CYS A 87 1.75 7.73 -3.40
CA CYS A 87 1.33 8.90 -4.19
C CYS A 87 0.34 8.51 -5.28
N VAL A 88 0.59 7.43 -6.01
CA VAL A 88 -0.32 6.92 -7.04
C VAL A 88 -1.69 6.58 -6.42
N MET A 89 -1.71 5.93 -5.26
CA MET A 89 -2.95 5.68 -4.49
C MET A 89 -3.65 6.96 -4.06
N ALA A 90 -2.91 7.94 -3.56
CA ALA A 90 -3.47 9.23 -3.15
C ALA A 90 -4.08 10.00 -4.33
N LEU A 91 -3.46 9.94 -5.51
CA LEU A 91 -4.00 10.51 -6.74
C LEU A 91 -5.32 9.83 -7.14
N VAL A 92 -5.39 8.50 -7.04
CA VAL A 92 -6.65 7.78 -7.26
C VAL A 92 -7.71 8.26 -6.27
N TYR A 93 -7.41 8.34 -4.97
CA TYR A 93 -8.36 8.83 -3.98
C TYR A 93 -8.84 10.27 -4.23
N LEU A 94 -7.95 11.13 -4.72
CA LEU A 94 -8.28 12.51 -5.08
C LEU A 94 -9.28 12.58 -6.25
N MET A 95 -9.28 11.59 -7.15
CA MET A 95 -10.26 11.53 -8.25
C MET A 95 -11.68 11.21 -7.78
N PHE A 96 -11.85 10.53 -6.63
CA PHE A 96 -13.15 10.08 -6.12
C PHE A 96 -13.75 11.00 -5.04
N GLY A 97 -13.13 12.14 -4.72
CA GLY A 97 -13.68 13.10 -3.75
C GLY A 97 -12.67 14.12 -3.25
N ASN A 98 -13.07 14.91 -2.25
CA ASN A 98 -12.31 16.05 -1.75
C ASN A 98 -11.25 15.63 -0.69
N LEU A 99 -10.38 14.68 -1.05
CA LEU A 99 -9.38 14.09 -0.16
C LEU A 99 -7.97 14.67 -0.37
N TRP A 100 -7.87 15.99 -0.54
CA TRP A 100 -6.61 16.72 -0.76
C TRP A 100 -5.52 16.45 0.29
N TYR A 101 -5.91 16.20 1.55
CA TYR A 101 -4.99 15.86 2.62
C TYR A 101 -4.29 14.49 2.42
N MET A 102 -4.88 13.57 1.63
CA MET A 102 -4.32 12.24 1.38
C MET A 102 -2.97 12.31 0.68
N LEU A 103 -2.77 13.27 -0.23
CA LEU A 103 -1.54 13.41 -1.01
C LEU A 103 -0.30 13.67 -0.12
N PRO A 104 -0.25 14.74 0.69
CA PRO A 104 0.89 14.96 1.59
C PRO A 104 1.00 13.86 2.65
N PHE A 105 -0.12 13.32 3.14
CA PHE A 105 -0.11 12.24 4.14
C PHE A 105 0.56 10.96 3.62
N TYR A 106 0.15 10.49 2.45
CA TYR A 106 0.72 9.29 1.82
C TYR A 106 2.14 9.50 1.29
N LEU A 107 2.47 10.71 0.80
CA LEU A 107 3.82 11.03 0.39
C LEU A 107 4.79 10.95 1.58
N VAL A 108 4.46 11.64 2.69
CA VAL A 108 5.31 11.65 3.91
C VAL A 108 5.35 10.26 4.53
N GLY A 109 4.21 9.59 4.67
CA GLY A 109 4.14 8.24 5.23
C GLY A 109 4.90 7.20 4.39
N GLY A 110 4.75 7.26 3.06
CA GLY A 110 5.46 6.38 2.13
C GLY A 110 6.98 6.58 2.17
N LEU A 111 7.45 7.83 2.20
CA LEU A 111 8.87 8.16 2.35
C LEU A 111 9.41 7.71 3.70
N ALA A 112 8.64 7.85 4.78
CA ALA A 112 9.02 7.36 6.11
C ALA A 112 9.16 5.83 6.12
N ILE A 113 8.23 5.10 5.50
CA ILE A 113 8.31 3.63 5.38
C ILE A 113 9.54 3.22 4.57
N ASP A 114 9.80 3.88 3.43
CA ASP A 114 10.98 3.63 2.62
C ASP A 114 12.27 3.91 3.42
N ALA A 115 12.33 5.00 4.19
CA ALA A 115 13.50 5.36 4.99
C ALA A 115 13.75 4.41 6.17
N LEU A 116 12.70 3.94 6.84
CA LEU A 116 12.81 3.07 8.01
C LEU A 116 13.11 1.61 7.66
N PHE A 117 12.48 1.10 6.59
CA PHE A 117 12.51 -0.33 6.28
C PHE A 117 13.26 -0.67 5.00
N LEU A 118 13.29 0.21 4.00
CA LEU A 118 13.70 -0.10 2.63
C LEU A 118 14.81 0.82 2.09
N ARG A 119 15.54 1.52 2.97
CA ARG A 119 16.53 2.54 2.59
C ARG A 119 17.65 2.00 1.70
N THR A 120 18.15 0.80 1.97
CA THR A 120 19.27 0.18 1.25
C THR A 120 18.85 -1.06 0.49
N ALA A 121 19.59 -1.40 -0.58
CA ALA A 121 19.34 -2.63 -1.34
C ALA A 121 19.43 -3.88 -0.45
N ALA A 122 20.36 -3.92 0.51
CA ALA A 122 20.48 -5.02 1.47
C ALA A 122 19.26 -5.15 2.40
N GLN A 123 18.57 -4.04 2.72
CA GLN A 123 17.31 -4.08 3.45
C GLN A 123 16.16 -4.55 2.57
N ARG A 124 16.08 -4.07 1.32
CA ARG A 124 15.07 -4.49 0.33
C ARG A 124 15.17 -5.95 -0.05
N ALA A 125 16.35 -6.56 0.06
CA ALA A 125 16.54 -8.00 -0.15
C ALA A 125 16.01 -8.87 1.01
N LYS A 126 15.72 -8.29 2.19
CA LYS A 126 15.29 -9.06 3.37
C LYS A 126 13.76 -9.12 3.43
N PRO A 127 13.12 -10.31 3.29
CA PRO A 127 11.65 -10.41 3.30
C PRO A 127 11.00 -9.86 4.57
N ASN A 128 11.64 -10.02 5.73
CA ASN A 128 11.12 -9.50 7.01
C ASN A 128 11.01 -7.97 7.03
N ARG A 129 11.90 -7.26 6.31
CA ARG A 129 11.85 -5.79 6.21
C ARG A 129 10.70 -5.36 5.29
N ILE A 130 10.46 -6.09 4.20
CA ILE A 130 9.32 -5.83 3.32
C ILE A 130 7.99 -6.12 4.04
N VAL A 131 7.93 -7.19 4.85
CA VAL A 131 6.79 -7.48 5.74
C VAL A 131 6.52 -6.32 6.68
N ALA A 132 7.56 -5.81 7.35
CA ALA A 132 7.42 -4.68 8.26
C ALA A 132 6.99 -3.39 7.54
N ALA A 133 7.52 -3.14 6.33
CA ALA A 133 7.08 -2.03 5.50
C ALA A 133 5.60 -2.14 5.12
N TRP A 134 5.14 -3.32 4.70
CA TRP A 134 3.73 -3.54 4.37
C TRP A 134 2.81 -3.42 5.57
N ALA A 135 3.19 -3.99 6.71
CA ALA A 135 2.42 -3.86 7.96
C ALA A 135 2.31 -2.39 8.39
N THR A 136 3.38 -1.61 8.24
CA THR A 136 3.37 -0.17 8.55
C THR A 136 2.52 0.60 7.53
N PHE A 137 2.59 0.25 6.24
CA PHE A 137 1.71 0.82 5.21
C PHE A 137 0.24 0.51 5.49
N SER A 138 -0.05 -0.70 5.96
CA SER A 138 -1.41 -1.11 6.35
C SER A 138 -1.95 -0.25 7.50
N ALA A 139 -1.11 0.03 8.50
CA ALA A 139 -1.48 0.94 9.59
C ALA A 139 -1.66 2.39 9.10
N LEU A 140 -0.79 2.86 8.20
CA LEU A 140 -0.92 4.18 7.56
C LEU A 140 -2.25 4.27 6.79
N TYR A 141 -2.62 3.22 6.06
CA TYR A 141 -3.86 3.11 5.32
C TYR A 141 -5.08 3.22 6.26
N SER A 142 -5.11 2.46 7.36
CA SER A 142 -6.16 2.55 8.38
C SER A 142 -6.21 3.92 9.06
N LEU A 143 -5.07 4.56 9.31
CA LEU A 143 -5.07 5.90 9.89
C LEU A 143 -5.68 6.91 8.92
N SER A 144 -5.41 6.77 7.62
CA SER A 144 -5.93 7.68 6.59
C SER A 144 -7.45 7.72 6.50
N SER A 145 -8.13 6.59 6.77
CA SER A 145 -9.59 6.50 6.75
C SER A 145 -10.27 7.14 7.96
N ILE A 146 -9.51 7.34 9.05
CA ILE A 146 -10.03 7.92 10.29
C ILE A 146 -9.88 9.45 10.33
N ILE A 147 -8.94 10.01 9.57
CA ILE A 147 -8.68 11.45 9.54
C ILE A 147 -9.95 12.29 9.29
N PRO A 148 -10.82 11.99 8.30
CA PRO A 148 -12.02 12.78 8.04
C PRO A 148 -12.98 12.80 9.23
N ILE A 149 -13.09 11.66 9.93
CA ILE A 149 -13.96 11.48 11.10
C ILE A 149 -13.50 12.40 12.24
N LEU A 150 -12.18 12.43 12.48
CA LEU A 150 -11.58 13.24 13.55
C LEU A 150 -11.64 14.74 13.26
N VAL A 151 -11.57 15.13 11.99
CA VAL A 151 -11.57 16.54 11.59
C VAL A 151 -13.00 17.08 11.51
N ASN A 152 -13.88 16.43 10.73
CA ASN A 152 -15.26 16.86 10.58
C ASN A 152 -16.14 15.71 10.04
N LEU A 153 -16.61 14.84 10.93
CA LEU A 153 -17.50 13.74 10.58
C LEU A 153 -18.77 14.22 9.86
N GLN A 154 -19.40 15.30 10.32
CA GLN A 154 -20.66 15.78 9.74
C GLN A 154 -20.47 16.30 8.31
N GLY A 155 -19.43 17.09 8.07
CA GLY A 155 -19.07 17.55 6.74
C GLY A 155 -18.68 16.40 5.81
N TYR A 156 -18.02 15.37 6.33
CA TYR A 156 -17.70 14.17 5.56
C TYR A 156 -18.94 13.38 5.15
N LEU A 157 -19.93 13.22 6.05
CA LEU A 157 -21.20 12.56 5.74
C LEU A 157 -22.00 13.32 4.67
N GLN A 158 -22.00 14.65 4.71
CA GLN A 158 -22.61 15.48 3.67
C GLN A 158 -21.89 15.29 2.32
N GLU A 159 -20.55 15.29 2.30
CA GLU A 159 -19.80 15.02 1.07
C GLU A 159 -20.09 13.61 0.52
N LEU A 160 -20.22 12.59 1.39
CA LEU A 160 -20.59 11.23 0.98
C LEU A 160 -21.96 11.19 0.30
N ALA A 161 -22.95 11.89 0.87
CA ALA A 161 -24.31 11.93 0.34
C ALA A 161 -24.42 12.76 -0.95
N GLU A 162 -23.87 13.98 -0.95
CA GLU A 162 -24.13 14.99 -1.99
C GLU A 162 -23.09 14.98 -3.12
N VAL A 163 -21.82 14.74 -2.81
CA VAL A 163 -20.73 14.80 -3.79
C VAL A 163 -20.41 13.41 -4.34
N ARG A 164 -20.38 12.41 -3.46
CA ARG A 164 -20.11 11.02 -3.86
C ARG A 164 -21.36 10.25 -4.22
N MET A 165 -22.54 10.87 -4.05
CA MET A 165 -23.85 10.30 -4.42
C MET A 165 -24.07 8.90 -3.80
N MET A 166 -23.57 8.69 -2.58
CA MET A 166 -23.75 7.42 -1.86
C MET A 166 -25.16 7.33 -1.30
N GLY A 167 -25.81 6.18 -1.43
CA GLY A 167 -27.17 5.96 -0.93
C GLY A 167 -27.27 6.07 0.60
N GLU A 168 -28.47 6.37 1.10
CA GLU A 168 -28.73 6.54 2.54
C GLU A 168 -28.32 5.33 3.38
N GLU A 169 -28.45 4.11 2.83
CA GLU A 169 -28.00 2.88 3.47
C GLU A 169 -26.49 2.92 3.77
N TYR A 170 -25.69 3.42 2.83
CA TYR A 170 -24.24 3.56 2.98
C TYR A 170 -23.89 4.61 4.05
N VAL A 171 -24.57 5.76 4.03
CA VAL A 171 -24.36 6.84 4.99
C VAL A 171 -24.70 6.39 6.42
N ASN A 172 -25.82 5.67 6.58
CA ASN A 172 -26.26 5.14 7.87
C ASN A 172 -25.32 4.05 8.40
N ALA A 173 -24.89 3.13 7.53
CA ALA A 173 -23.89 2.13 7.90
C ALA A 173 -22.56 2.79 8.28
N TYR A 174 -22.14 3.82 7.53
CA TYR A 174 -20.94 4.58 7.86
C TYR A 174 -21.05 5.22 9.25
N LEU A 175 -22.15 5.90 9.56
CA LEU A 175 -22.38 6.49 10.88
C LEU A 175 -22.39 5.44 12.00
N LYS A 176 -22.98 4.26 11.75
CA LYS A 176 -23.01 3.15 12.71
C LYS A 176 -21.62 2.64 13.09
N TYR A 177 -20.73 2.43 12.11
CA TYR A 177 -19.40 1.84 12.35
C TYR A 177 -18.33 2.90 12.62
N TYR A 178 -18.35 4.02 11.92
CA TYR A 178 -17.33 5.07 12.02
C TYR A 178 -17.74 6.21 12.97
N GLY A 179 -18.98 6.22 13.48
CA GLY A 179 -19.40 7.11 14.56
C GLY A 179 -19.13 6.55 15.96
N ASN A 180 -18.74 5.27 16.10
CA ASN A 180 -18.48 4.63 17.38
C ASN A 180 -17.00 4.21 17.48
N ALA A 181 -16.32 4.68 18.53
CA ALA A 181 -14.90 4.43 18.75
C ALA A 181 -14.54 2.93 18.85
N GLU A 182 -15.42 2.09 19.42
CA GLU A 182 -15.18 0.65 19.55
C GLU A 182 -15.08 -0.03 18.18
N TRP A 183 -15.98 0.33 17.26
CA TRP A 183 -15.99 -0.19 15.90
C TRP A 183 -14.79 0.31 15.10
N ILE A 184 -14.37 1.57 15.27
CA ILE A 184 -13.14 2.08 14.66
C ILE A 184 -11.92 1.26 15.13
N VAL A 185 -11.78 1.06 16.45
CA VAL A 185 -10.69 0.25 17.02
C VAL A 185 -10.71 -1.17 16.46
N PHE A 186 -11.90 -1.77 16.34
CA PHE A 186 -12.05 -3.10 15.75
C PHE A 186 -11.60 -3.14 14.28
N ILE A 187 -12.04 -2.19 13.45
CA ILE A 187 -11.68 -2.12 12.01
C ILE A 187 -10.17 -1.92 11.84
N VAL A 188 -9.56 -1.05 12.64
CA VAL A 188 -8.10 -0.82 12.62
C VAL A 188 -7.35 -2.09 13.02
N ALA A 189 -7.77 -2.74 14.12
CA ALA A 189 -7.15 -3.96 14.59
C ALA A 189 -7.27 -5.09 13.55
N LEU A 190 -8.45 -5.24 12.94
CA LEU A 190 -8.70 -6.21 11.88
C LEU A 190 -7.83 -5.95 10.65
N THR A 191 -7.72 -4.69 10.21
CA THR A 191 -6.91 -4.32 9.06
C THR A 191 -5.43 -4.53 9.33
N ALA A 192 -4.95 -4.16 10.52
CA ALA A 192 -3.57 -4.41 10.94
C ALA A 192 -3.26 -5.92 10.99
N PHE A 193 -4.17 -6.72 11.54
CA PHE A 193 -4.04 -8.17 11.58
C PHE A 193 -4.03 -8.79 10.19
N ALA A 194 -4.94 -8.36 9.31
CA ALA A 194 -5.02 -8.82 7.93
C ALA A 194 -3.78 -8.42 7.11
N GLY A 195 -3.25 -7.22 7.31
CA GLY A 195 -2.01 -6.79 6.67
C GLY A 195 -0.78 -7.57 7.14
N PHE A 196 -0.72 -7.88 8.44
CA PHE A 196 0.31 -8.75 8.98
C PHE A 196 0.22 -10.19 8.43
N LEU A 197 -0.98 -10.78 8.41
CA LEU A 197 -1.21 -12.10 7.83
C LEU A 197 -0.92 -12.13 6.33
N GLY A 198 -1.39 -11.14 5.57
CA GLY A 198 -1.11 -11.00 4.14
C GLY A 198 0.37 -10.94 3.87
N ALA A 199 1.13 -10.22 4.69
CA ALA A 199 2.58 -10.17 4.58
C ALA A 199 3.25 -11.52 4.87
N LEU A 200 2.78 -12.27 5.87
CA LEU A 200 3.29 -13.62 6.15
C LEU A 200 2.98 -14.61 5.01
N VAL A 201 1.77 -14.55 4.46
CA VAL A 201 1.36 -15.36 3.30
C VAL A 201 2.20 -14.99 2.08
N GLY A 202 2.36 -13.69 1.80
CA GLY A 202 3.24 -13.17 0.75
C GLY A 202 4.65 -13.74 0.88
N LYS A 203 5.27 -13.62 2.07
CA LYS A 203 6.59 -14.19 2.35
C LYS A 203 6.67 -15.69 2.06
N ARG A 204 5.63 -16.46 2.40
CA ARG A 204 5.59 -17.91 2.14
C ARG A 204 5.45 -18.23 0.66
N LEU A 205 4.65 -17.47 -0.08
CA LEU A 205 4.49 -17.60 -1.53
C LEU A 205 5.80 -17.28 -2.27
N MET A 206 6.49 -16.21 -1.86
CA MET A 206 7.82 -15.86 -2.37
C MET A 206 8.81 -17.01 -2.26
N ARG A 207 8.87 -17.65 -1.08
CA ARG A 207 9.78 -18.78 -0.81
C ARG A 207 9.41 -20.04 -1.59
N LYS A 208 8.12 -20.30 -1.82
CA LYS A 208 7.64 -21.54 -2.46
C LYS A 208 7.65 -21.47 -3.99
N HIS A 209 7.19 -20.37 -4.58
CA HIS A 209 6.96 -20.29 -6.02
C HIS A 209 8.02 -19.45 -6.74
N PHE A 210 8.38 -18.29 -6.21
CA PHE A 210 9.25 -17.36 -6.94
C PHE A 210 10.73 -17.69 -6.83
N LEU A 211 11.20 -18.13 -5.65
CA LEU A 211 12.56 -18.66 -5.46
C LEU A 211 12.80 -19.97 -6.22
N LYS A 212 11.75 -20.77 -6.45
CA LYS A 212 11.85 -22.02 -7.23
C LYS A 212 11.72 -21.80 -8.73
N ALA A 213 11.03 -20.76 -9.17
CA ALA A 213 10.85 -20.43 -10.58
C ALA A 213 12.00 -19.58 -11.18
N GLY A 214 13.01 -19.20 -10.40
CA GLY A 214 14.14 -18.38 -10.88
C GLY A 214 13.75 -16.94 -11.27
N VAL A 215 12.58 -16.49 -10.82
CA VAL A 215 11.97 -15.19 -11.16
C VAL A 215 12.49 -14.07 -10.23
N ILE A 216 13.26 -14.46 -9.20
CA ILE A 216 13.94 -13.65 -8.18
C ILE A 216 15.26 -14.33 -7.82
#